data_AF-A0A2Z2NZ14-F1
#
_entry.id   AF-A0A2Z2NZ14-F1
#
_cell.length_a   1.000
_cell.length_b   1.000
_cell.length_c   1.000
_cell.angle_alpha   90.00
_cell.angle_beta   90.00
_cell.angle_gamma   90.00
#
_symmetry.space_group_name_H-M   'P 1'
#
loop_
_entity.id
_entity.type
_entity.pdbx_description
1 polymer ?
#
loop_
_entity_poly.entity_id
_entity_poly.type
_entity_poly.pdbx_seq_one_letter_code
_entity_poly.pdbx_strand_id
1 'polypeptide(L)'
;MNVEAEKLSKLRWRCRRGMRELDQAMRAYLDDHYVAASADEQALFEELQDLQDPDLFKLISGKAKEARYQIILDKMSFTLASRT
;
A
#
# COMPACT_ATOMS: atom_id res chain seq x y z
N MET A 1 8.73 24.82 -4.47
CA MET A 1 7.68 24.11 -3.70
C MET A 1 7.87 22.62 -3.90
N ASN A 2 8.06 21.82 -2.84
CA ASN A 2 8.48 20.40 -2.92
C ASN A 2 7.44 19.43 -2.31
N VAL A 3 6.16 19.82 -2.34
CA VAL A 3 5.07 19.23 -1.55
C VAL A 3 4.88 17.73 -1.83
N GLU A 4 5.06 17.29 -3.08
CA GLU A 4 4.92 15.88 -3.48
C GLU A 4 6.00 14.98 -2.86
N ALA A 5 7.26 15.45 -2.84
CA ALA A 5 8.36 14.70 -2.25
C ALA A 5 8.21 14.57 -0.72
N GLU A 6 7.66 15.59 -0.06
CA GLU A 6 7.33 15.53 1.36
C GLU A 6 6.20 14.53 1.64
N LYS A 7 5.17 14.50 0.78
CA LYS A 7 4.05 13.54 0.89
C LYS A 7 4.53 12.10 0.73
N LEU A 8 5.34 11.84 -0.31
CA LEU A 8 5.97 10.53 -0.55
C LEU A 8 6.88 10.10 0.60
N SER A 9 7.65 11.02 1.18
CA SER A 9 8.53 10.72 2.31
C SER A 9 7.74 10.34 3.56
N LYS A 10 6.63 11.03 3.85
CA LYS A 10 5.71 10.69 4.94
C LYS A 10 5.05 9.33 4.73
N LEU A 11 4.61 9.04 3.51
CA LEU A 11 4.03 7.73 3.16
C LEU A 11 5.04 6.59 3.28
N ARG A 12 6.27 6.80 2.77
CA ARG A 12 7.37 5.84 2.90
C ARG A 12 7.71 5.55 4.36
N TRP A 13 7.54 6.54 5.25
CA TRP A 13 7.72 6.35 6.69
C TRP A 13 6.55 5.58 7.31
N ARG A 14 5.29 5.85 6.93
CA ARG A 14 4.09 5.10 7.35
C ARG A 14 4.11 3.62 6.93
N CYS A 15 4.77 3.30 5.82
CA CYS A 15 4.95 1.91 5.39
C CYS A 15 5.77 1.05 6.37
N ARG A 16 6.57 1.68 7.25
CA ARG A 16 7.45 0.98 8.21
C ARG A 16 6.62 0.37 9.34
N ARG A 17 6.14 -0.84 9.12
CA ARG A 17 5.30 -1.60 10.05
C ARG A 17 6.09 -2.70 10.75
N GLY A 18 5.55 -3.22 11.85
CA GLY A 18 6.21 -4.27 12.65
C GLY A 18 6.35 -5.63 11.94
N MET A 19 5.58 -5.86 10.86
CA MET A 19 5.63 -7.10 10.07
C MET A 19 6.31 -6.88 8.72
N ARG A 20 7.28 -7.73 8.41
CA ARG A 20 8.11 -7.63 7.20
C ARG A 20 7.30 -7.79 5.92
N GLU A 21 6.29 -8.64 5.93
CA GLU A 21 5.39 -8.85 4.79
C GLU A 21 4.56 -7.60 4.47
N LEU A 22 4.05 -6.92 5.50
CA LEU A 22 3.31 -5.66 5.34
C LEU A 22 4.22 -4.55 4.81
N ASP A 23 5.41 -4.40 5.39
CA ASP A 23 6.39 -3.41 4.94
C ASP A 23 6.78 -3.65 3.47
N GLN A 24 7.06 -4.90 3.10
CA GLN A 24 7.41 -5.29 1.73
C GLN A 24 6.26 -4.98 0.76
N ALA A 25 5.02 -5.37 1.09
CA ALA A 25 3.84 -5.14 0.25
C ALA A 25 3.57 -3.64 0.03
N MET A 26 3.53 -2.87 1.11
CA MET A 26 3.27 -1.43 1.09
C MET A 26 4.35 -0.69 0.31
N ARG A 27 5.63 -1.03 0.57
CA ARG A 27 6.76 -0.39 -0.10
C ARG A 27 6.85 -0.77 -1.57
N ALA A 28 6.54 -2.01 -1.95
CA ALA A 28 6.52 -2.44 -3.34
C ALA A 28 5.46 -1.66 -4.14
N TYR A 29 4.25 -1.52 -3.59
CA TYR A 29 3.21 -0.71 -4.24
C TYR A 29 3.57 0.77 -4.29
N LEU A 30 4.14 1.33 -3.23
CA LEU A 30 4.55 2.74 -3.19
C LEU A 30 5.60 3.08 -4.26
N ASP A 31 6.56 2.18 -4.49
CA ASP A 31 7.68 2.42 -5.41
C ASP A 31 7.28 2.17 -6.88
N ASP A 32 6.46 1.15 -7.13
CA ASP A 32 6.16 0.64 -8.48
C ASP A 32 4.82 1.18 -9.04
N HIS A 33 3.80 1.33 -8.17
CA HIS A 33 2.43 1.70 -8.59
C HIS A 33 2.04 3.11 -8.18
N TYR A 34 2.32 3.55 -6.94
CA TYR A 34 1.76 4.80 -6.39
C TYR A 34 2.12 6.06 -7.20
N VAL A 35 3.32 6.12 -7.78
CA VAL A 35 3.77 7.25 -8.63
C VAL A 35 3.00 7.29 -9.96
N ALA A 36 2.61 6.14 -10.49
CA ALA A 36 1.84 6.02 -11.73
C ALA A 36 0.33 5.87 -11.50
N ALA A 37 -0.10 5.73 -10.24
CA ALA A 37 -1.48 5.51 -9.85
C ALA A 37 -2.31 6.78 -10.00
N SER A 38 -3.60 6.61 -10.27
CA SER A 38 -4.55 7.73 -10.32
C SER A 38 -4.79 8.32 -8.93
N ALA A 39 -5.27 9.56 -8.85
CA ALA A 39 -5.58 10.20 -7.56
C ALA A 39 -6.55 9.39 -6.68
N ASP A 40 -7.47 8.65 -7.31
CA ASP A 40 -8.41 7.74 -6.63
C ASP A 40 -7.69 6.55 -5.97
N GLU A 41 -6.77 5.91 -6.70
CA GLU A 41 -5.94 4.83 -6.17
C GLU A 41 -4.97 5.31 -5.08
N GLN A 42 -4.41 6.51 -5.25
CA GLN A 42 -3.57 7.14 -4.23
C GLN A 42 -4.37 7.40 -2.95
N ALA A 43 -5.61 7.89 -3.07
CA ALA A 43 -6.50 8.09 -1.92
C ALA A 43 -6.81 6.76 -1.21
N LEU A 44 -7.14 5.70 -1.97
CA LEU A 44 -7.35 4.35 -1.41
C LEU A 44 -6.11 3.82 -0.68
N PHE A 45 -4.91 4.06 -1.22
CA PHE A 45 -3.67 3.69 -0.55
C PHE A 45 -3.42 4.52 0.72
N GLU A 46 -3.71 5.82 0.69
CA GLU A 46 -3.66 6.68 1.87
C GLU A 46 -4.62 6.20 2.97
N GLU A 47 -5.83 5.76 2.60
CA GLU A 47 -6.79 5.13 3.52
C GLU A 47 -6.26 3.81 4.11
N LEU A 48 -5.66 2.94 3.29
CA LEU A 48 -5.01 1.71 3.80
C LEU A 48 -3.89 2.01 4.80
N GLN A 49 -3.17 3.12 4.62
CA GLN A 49 -2.13 3.53 5.56
C GLN A 49 -2.68 4.02 6.90
N ASP A 50 -3.94 4.48 6.94
CA ASP A 50 -4.64 4.86 8.17
C ASP A 50 -5.14 3.63 8.94
N LEU A 51 -5.31 2.49 8.26
CA LEU A 51 -5.69 1.23 8.89
C LEU A 51 -4.59 0.67 9.82
N GLN A 52 -5.06 0.09 10.92
CA GLN A 52 -4.23 -0.61 11.89
C GLN A 52 -3.57 -1.85 11.26
N ASP A 53 -2.37 -2.19 11.71
CA ASP A 53 -1.61 -3.37 11.26
C ASP A 53 -2.41 -4.68 11.18
N PRO A 54 -3.21 -5.08 12.19
CA PRO A 54 -3.98 -6.33 12.12
C PRO A 54 -5.04 -6.32 11.02
N ASP A 55 -5.67 -5.19 10.72
CA ASP A 55 -6.70 -5.10 9.68
C ASP A 55 -6.09 -5.03 8.29
N LEU A 56 -5.00 -4.28 8.14
CA LEU A 56 -4.22 -4.28 6.91
C LEU A 56 -3.71 -5.69 6.58
N PHE A 57 -3.21 -6.41 7.58
CA PHE A 57 -2.75 -7.78 7.40
C PHE A 57 -3.87 -8.71 6.94
N LYS A 58 -5.08 -8.59 7.51
CA LYS A 58 -6.21 -9.40 7.04
C LYS A 58 -6.53 -9.13 5.57
N LEU A 59 -6.48 -7.87 5.13
CA LEU A 59 -6.75 -7.49 3.75
C LEU A 59 -5.68 -8.05 2.79
N ILE A 60 -4.40 -7.86 3.10
CA ILE A 60 -3.29 -8.33 2.26
C ILE A 60 -3.22 -9.87 2.24
N SER A 61 -3.44 -10.53 3.38
CA SER A 61 -3.49 -11.99 3.44
C SER A 61 -4.78 -12.59 2.86
N GLY A 62 -5.72 -11.77 2.37
CA GLY A 62 -7.01 -12.25 1.84
C GLY A 62 -7.97 -12.82 2.89
N LYS A 63 -7.68 -12.63 4.18
CA LYS A 63 -8.57 -13.00 5.31
C LYS A 63 -9.75 -12.05 5.44
N ALA A 64 -9.61 -10.82 4.98
CA ALA A 64 -10.66 -9.85 4.79
C ALA A 64 -10.76 -9.48 3.31
N LYS A 65 -11.98 -9.27 2.82
CA LYS A 65 -12.23 -8.83 1.45
C LYS A 65 -13.02 -7.54 1.51
N GLU A 66 -12.50 -6.51 0.85
CA GLU A 66 -13.19 -5.25 0.74
C GLU A 66 -13.15 -4.77 -0.70
N ALA A 67 -14.32 -4.69 -1.33
CA ALA A 67 -14.46 -4.42 -2.75
C ALA A 67 -13.78 -3.10 -3.16
N ARG A 68 -13.77 -2.10 -2.27
CA ARG A 68 -13.15 -0.79 -2.50
C ARG A 68 -11.62 -0.87 -2.64
N TYR A 69 -10.97 -1.74 -1.85
CA TYR A 69 -9.51 -1.89 -1.87
C TYR A 69 -9.05 -3.04 -2.76
N GLN A 70 -9.98 -3.77 -3.37
CA GLN A 70 -9.67 -5.00 -4.10
C GLN A 70 -8.70 -4.75 -5.26
N ILE A 71 -8.82 -3.61 -5.94
CA ILE A 71 -7.96 -3.22 -7.06
C ILE A 71 -6.51 -3.03 -6.59
N ILE A 72 -6.29 -2.28 -5.51
CA ILE A 72 -4.93 -2.00 -5.01
C ILE A 72 -4.31 -3.23 -4.35
N LEU A 73 -5.11 -4.05 -3.67
CA LEU A 73 -4.67 -5.31 -3.08
C LEU A 73 -4.27 -6.33 -4.16
N ASP A 74 -4.99 -6.38 -5.27
CA ASP A 74 -4.65 -7.20 -6.44
C ASP A 74 -3.29 -6.77 -7.02
N LYS A 75 -3.10 -5.47 -7.25
CA LYS A 75 -1.81 -4.92 -7.71
C LYS A 75 -0.65 -5.22 -6.75
N MET A 76 -0.87 -5.08 -5.44
CA MET A 76 0.11 -5.45 -4.41
C MET A 76 0.47 -6.93 -4.49
N SER A 77 -0.53 -7.81 -4.57
CA SER A 77 -0.32 -9.25 -4.66
C SER A 77 0.43 -9.63 -5.94
N PHE A 78 0.06 -9.04 -7.08
CA PHE A 78 0.73 -9.25 -8.36
C PHE A 78 2.22 -8.82 -8.31
N THR A 79 2.52 -7.69 -7.68
CA THR A 79 3.89 -7.16 -7.54
C THR A 79 4.75 -8.00 -6.61
N LEU A 80 4.17 -8.58 -5.57
CA LEU A 80 4.86 -9.52 -4.69
C LEU A 80 5.14 -10.85 -5.40
N ALA A 81 4.19 -11.32 -6.21
CA ALA A 81 4.33 -12.54 -6.99
C ALA A 81 5.41 -12.42 -8.09
N SER A 82 5.61 -11.23 -8.67
CA SER A 82 6.64 -10.99 -9.69
C SER A 82 8.07 -10.80 -9.14
N ARG A 83 8.21 -10.63 -7.82
CA ARG A 83 9.50 -10.44 -7.12
C ARG A 83 10.05 -11.69 -6.42
N THR A 84 9.30 -12.79 -6.40
CA THR A 84 9.70 -14.10 -5.83
C THR A 84 10.19 -15.03 -6.93
#